data_AF-A0A942SMW2-F1
#
_entry.id   AF-A0A942SMW2-F1
#
_cell.length_a   1.000
_cell.length_b   1.000
_cell.length_c   1.000
_cell.angle_alpha   90.00
_cell.angle_beta   90.00
_cell.angle_gamma   90.00
#
_symmetry.space_group_name_H-M   'P 1'
#
loop_
_entity.id
_entity.type
_entity.pdbx_description
1 polymer ?
#
loop_
_entity_poly.entity_id
_entity_poly.type
_entity_poly.pdbx_seq_one_letter_code
_entity_poly.pdbx_strand_id
1 'polypeptide(L)'
;MSRKTQIHRKSFATLLEVLIALILTALILTTLSFFYQQIDAMNRASERLQVESFFKRFLQYRLTQVLPKSFSSGGNKRSAFYFYTTSFAEGVFKSGTQSLVFGFDNGVNLDPAFASDVLGRLYVDGEGRLCLGMWPSPARWEEEEFPPMKKEVLFENVAMLKFQFFIPPDKGTLKDVKEKPVSPDGRVNIHPSPPGAWVDDWLQEYDQLPAIVRLIMTLEGDREPLVYSFPLPNSKNPLIYDH
;
A
#
# COMPACT_ATOMS: atom_id res chain seq x y z
N MET A 1 3.91 94.54 -38.25
CA MET A 1 4.22 93.53 -37.22
C MET A 1 3.72 92.18 -37.71
N SER A 2 4.62 91.29 -38.15
CA SER A 2 4.28 89.93 -38.59
C SER A 2 5.08 88.94 -37.75
N ARG A 3 4.40 88.19 -36.88
CA ARG A 3 5.02 87.14 -36.06
C ARG A 3 5.15 85.89 -36.92
N LYS A 4 6.38 85.51 -37.27
CA LYS A 4 6.69 84.19 -37.83
C LYS A 4 6.53 83.13 -36.75
N THR A 5 5.46 82.35 -36.83
CA THR A 5 5.29 81.11 -36.08
C THR A 5 6.23 80.04 -36.65
N GLN A 6 7.35 79.79 -35.98
CA GLN A 6 8.20 78.63 -36.27
C GLN A 6 7.51 77.37 -35.74
N ILE A 7 6.93 76.59 -36.64
CA ILE A 7 6.43 75.25 -36.33
C ILE A 7 7.65 74.35 -36.13
N HIS A 8 8.01 74.09 -34.88
CA HIS A 8 9.04 73.11 -34.55
C HIS A 8 8.55 71.71 -34.92
N ARG A 9 9.06 71.15 -36.04
CA ARG A 9 8.99 69.71 -36.36
C ARG A 9 9.84 68.93 -35.34
N LYS A 10 9.29 68.68 -34.16
CA LYS A 10 9.84 67.76 -33.16
C LYS A 10 8.69 66.84 -32.73
N SER A 11 8.90 65.51 -32.74
CA SER A 11 8.15 64.51 -31.93
C SER A 11 7.86 63.17 -32.65
N PHE A 12 7.84 63.09 -33.99
CA PHE A 12 7.44 61.83 -34.64
C PHE A 12 8.38 60.65 -34.37
N ALA A 13 9.70 60.88 -34.33
CA ALA A 13 10.69 59.83 -34.05
C ALA A 13 10.60 59.32 -32.60
N THR A 14 10.44 60.22 -31.62
CA THR A 14 10.29 59.85 -30.21
C THR A 14 8.98 59.10 -29.95
N LEU A 15 7.91 59.44 -30.66
CA LEU A 15 6.63 58.73 -30.54
C LEU A 15 6.71 57.31 -31.12
N LEU A 16 7.43 57.13 -32.24
CA LEU A 16 7.70 55.81 -32.82
C LEU A 16 8.52 54.93 -31.85
N GLU A 17 9.56 55.49 -31.24
CA GLU A 17 10.41 54.78 -30.28
C GLU A 17 9.62 54.31 -29.07
N VAL A 18 8.76 55.17 -28.50
CA VAL A 18 7.87 54.80 -27.39
C VAL A 18 6.89 53.70 -27.81
N LEU A 19 6.34 53.75 -29.03
CA LEU A 19 5.45 52.71 -29.54
C LEU A 19 6.16 51.35 -29.66
N ILE A 20 7.39 51.34 -30.20
CA ILE A 20 8.21 50.13 -30.32
C ILE A 20 8.54 49.59 -28.92
N ALA A 21 8.93 50.45 -27.98
CA ALA A 21 9.21 50.06 -26.60
C ALA A 21 7.97 49.45 -25.91
N LEU A 22 6.78 50.02 -26.13
CA LEU A 22 5.52 49.48 -25.60
C LEU A 22 5.20 48.10 -26.19
N ILE A 23 5.37 47.91 -27.51
CA ILE A 23 5.14 46.62 -28.16
C ILE A 23 6.14 45.57 -27.64
N LEU A 24 7.42 45.91 -27.54
CA LEU A 24 8.45 45.02 -26.99
C LEU A 24 8.15 44.66 -25.54
N THR A 25 7.74 45.64 -24.74
CA THR A 25 7.36 45.42 -23.33
C THR A 25 6.15 44.51 -23.25
N ALA A 26 5.11 44.72 -24.07
CA ALA A 26 3.94 43.86 -24.12
C ALA A 26 4.29 42.42 -24.54
N LEU A 27 5.18 42.23 -25.52
CA LEU A 27 5.67 40.91 -25.92
C LEU A 27 6.43 40.24 -24.77
N ILE A 28 7.33 40.96 -24.10
CA ILE A 28 8.07 40.43 -22.94
C ILE A 28 7.11 40.03 -21.82
N LEU A 29 6.16 40.89 -21.44
CA LEU A 29 5.18 40.56 -20.40
C LEU A 29 4.32 39.34 -20.79
N THR A 30 3.91 39.25 -22.05
CA THR A 30 3.11 38.11 -22.53
C THR A 30 3.90 36.81 -22.44
N THR A 31 5.17 36.82 -22.88
CA THR A 31 6.03 35.63 -22.79
C THR A 31 6.31 35.24 -21.33
N LEU A 32 6.58 36.20 -20.45
CA LEU A 32 6.75 35.94 -19.02
C LEU A 32 5.49 35.37 -18.38
N SER A 33 4.31 35.90 -18.73
CA SER A 33 3.03 35.40 -18.23
C SER A 33 2.77 33.96 -18.69
N PHE A 34 3.08 33.64 -19.95
CA PHE A 34 2.99 32.27 -20.46
C PHE A 34 3.89 31.31 -19.67
N PHE A 35 5.17 31.66 -19.46
CA PHE A 35 6.09 30.83 -18.67
C PHE A 35 5.62 30.66 -17.23
N TYR A 36 5.09 31.72 -16.61
CA TYR A 36 4.55 31.64 -15.25
C TYR A 36 3.39 30.64 -15.15
N GLN A 37 2.44 30.67 -16.10
CA GLN A 37 1.35 29.70 -16.16
C GLN A 37 1.84 28.27 -16.36
N GLN A 38 2.87 28.10 -17.21
CA GLN A 38 3.47 26.79 -17.44
C GLN A 38 4.16 26.23 -16.20
N ILE A 39 4.89 27.07 -15.45
CA ILE A 39 5.54 26.68 -14.18
C ILE A 39 4.48 26.30 -13.14
N ASP A 40 3.40 27.08 -13.00
CA ASP A 40 2.32 26.77 -12.06
C ASP A 40 1.65 25.43 -12.40
N ALA A 41 1.35 25.19 -13.68
CA ALA A 41 0.80 23.90 -14.12
C ALA A 41 1.74 22.72 -13.81
N MET A 42 3.05 22.90 -14.03
CA MET A 42 4.06 21.89 -13.73
C MET A 42 4.21 21.65 -12.22
N ASN A 43 4.16 22.70 -11.40
CA ASN A 43 4.24 22.59 -9.94
C ASN A 43 3.05 21.80 -9.39
N ARG A 44 1.83 22.08 -9.83
CA ARG A 44 0.63 21.33 -9.42
C ARG A 44 0.71 19.85 -9.81
N ALA A 45 1.24 19.56 -11.01
CA ALA A 45 1.46 18.19 -11.45
C ALA A 45 2.51 17.49 -10.57
N SER A 46 3.62 18.18 -10.25
CA SER A 46 4.67 17.68 -9.38
C SER A 46 4.16 17.41 -7.96
N GLU A 47 3.37 18.30 -7.38
CA GLU A 47 2.77 18.11 -6.04
C GLU A 47 1.90 16.85 -5.99
N ARG A 48 1.07 16.62 -7.02
CA ARG A 48 0.25 15.39 -7.09
C ARG A 48 1.11 14.12 -7.12
N LEU A 49 2.16 14.11 -7.95
CA LEU A 49 3.08 12.98 -8.04
C LEU A 49 3.85 12.75 -6.73
N GLN A 50 4.21 13.83 -6.03
CA GLN A 50 4.88 13.73 -4.72
C GLN A 50 3.97 13.11 -3.66
N VAL A 51 2.72 13.53 -3.60
CA VAL A 51 1.72 12.96 -2.69
C VAL A 51 1.50 11.48 -2.98
N GLU A 52 1.33 11.12 -4.25
CA GLU A 52 1.15 9.72 -4.67
C GLU A 52 2.39 8.86 -4.31
N SER A 53 3.59 9.37 -4.60
CA SER A 53 4.83 8.68 -4.23
C SER A 53 5.00 8.57 -2.73
N PHE A 54 4.55 9.55 -1.94
CA PHE A 54 4.60 9.51 -0.50
C PHE A 54 3.76 8.35 0.04
N PHE A 55 2.51 8.21 -0.40
CA PHE A 55 1.64 7.12 0.05
C PHE A 55 2.17 5.75 -0.36
N LYS A 56 2.73 5.61 -1.58
CA LYS A 56 3.35 4.35 -2.03
C LYS A 56 4.50 3.93 -1.11
N ARG A 57 5.37 4.89 -0.77
CA ARG A 57 6.50 4.67 0.16
C ARG A 57 6.03 4.39 1.58
N PHE A 58 5.01 5.12 2.05
CA PHE A 58 4.42 4.90 3.36
C PHE A 58 3.88 3.47 3.49
N LEU A 59 3.06 3.03 2.53
CA LEU A 59 2.55 1.66 2.47
C LEU A 59 3.68 0.63 2.53
N GLN A 60 4.67 0.76 1.64
CA GLN A 60 5.81 -0.16 1.59
C GLN A 60 6.56 -0.19 2.92
N TYR A 61 6.85 0.98 3.50
CA TYR A 61 7.53 1.10 4.78
C TYR A 61 6.75 0.41 5.90
N ARG A 62 5.45 0.72 6.06
CA ARG A 62 4.62 0.15 7.12
C ARG A 62 4.51 -1.37 7.00
N LEU A 63 4.29 -1.90 5.79
CA LEU A 63 4.24 -3.35 5.57
C LEU A 63 5.59 -4.02 5.83
N THR A 64 6.71 -3.37 5.49
CA THR A 64 8.07 -3.86 5.80
C THR A 64 8.32 -3.91 7.31
N GLN A 65 7.69 -3.04 8.10
CA GLN A 65 7.81 -3.08 9.55
C GLN A 65 6.97 -4.19 10.20
N VAL A 66 5.82 -4.49 9.61
CA VAL A 66 4.79 -5.34 10.20
C VAL A 66 4.93 -6.80 9.75
N LEU A 67 4.98 -7.07 8.44
CA LEU A 67 4.96 -8.43 7.91
C LEU A 67 6.15 -9.28 8.37
N PRO A 68 7.42 -8.82 8.32
CA PRO A 68 8.56 -9.63 8.77
C PRO A 68 8.52 -10.00 10.26
N LYS A 69 7.75 -9.26 11.07
CA LYS A 69 7.55 -9.54 12.50
C LYS A 69 6.41 -10.52 12.78
N SER A 70 5.86 -11.16 11.75
CA SER A 70 4.84 -12.19 11.92
C SER A 70 5.38 -13.36 12.73
N PHE A 71 4.56 -13.91 13.62
CA PHE A 71 4.91 -15.07 14.43
C PHE A 71 4.91 -16.34 13.60
N SER A 72 5.78 -17.28 13.90
CA SER A 72 5.71 -18.64 13.37
C SER A 72 5.20 -19.60 14.43
N SER A 73 4.51 -20.67 14.01
CA SER A 73 3.94 -21.71 14.88
C SER A 73 4.95 -22.33 15.87
N GLY A 74 6.26 -22.28 15.57
CA GLY A 74 7.31 -22.78 16.46
C GLY A 74 7.93 -21.74 17.41
N GLY A 75 7.63 -20.46 17.23
CA GLY A 75 8.18 -19.36 18.04
C GLY A 75 7.35 -19.10 19.29
N ASN A 76 8.03 -18.87 20.42
CA ASN A 76 7.53 -18.37 21.70
C ASN A 76 6.12 -18.85 22.12
N LYS A 77 6.03 -19.82 23.05
CA LYS A 77 4.81 -20.53 23.52
C LYS A 77 3.62 -19.68 24.00
N ARG A 78 3.68 -18.35 23.97
CA ARG A 78 2.69 -17.44 24.55
C ARG A 78 1.63 -16.92 23.55
N SER A 79 1.89 -16.91 22.25
CA SER A 79 0.95 -16.38 21.26
C SER A 79 0.38 -17.48 20.36
N ALA A 80 -0.93 -17.44 20.14
CA ALA A 80 -1.58 -18.30 19.16
C ALA A 80 -1.12 -17.88 17.74
N PHE A 81 -0.72 -18.86 16.93
CA PHE A 81 -0.29 -18.63 15.56
C PHE A 81 -1.51 -18.37 14.66
N TYR A 82 -1.51 -17.21 14.03
CA TYR A 82 -2.48 -16.84 13.00
C TYR A 82 -1.72 -16.38 11.77
N PHE A 83 -1.95 -17.02 10.63
CA PHE A 83 -1.53 -16.54 9.33
C PHE A 83 -2.38 -17.23 8.26
N TYR A 84 -3.36 -16.53 7.69
CA TYR A 84 -4.24 -17.09 6.67
C TYR A 84 -4.97 -16.02 5.85
N THR A 85 -5.39 -16.38 4.64
CA THR A 85 -6.25 -15.53 3.80
C THR A 85 -7.71 -15.85 4.00
N THR A 86 -8.54 -14.83 3.80
CA THR A 86 -9.99 -14.94 3.76
C THR A 86 -10.52 -14.08 2.62
N SER A 87 -11.47 -14.61 1.86
CA SER A 87 -12.22 -13.88 0.82
C SER A 87 -13.64 -13.66 1.31
N PHE A 88 -14.15 -12.44 1.18
CA PHE A 88 -15.53 -12.12 1.55
C PHE A 88 -16.34 -11.84 0.29
N ALA A 89 -17.49 -12.50 0.17
CA ALA A 89 -18.46 -12.22 -0.87
C ALA A 89 -19.33 -11.00 -0.49
N GLU A 90 -19.68 -10.85 0.79
CA GLU A 90 -20.64 -9.85 1.28
C GLU A 90 -20.24 -9.31 2.67
N GLY A 91 -20.50 -8.02 2.94
CA GLY A 91 -20.30 -7.39 4.26
C GLY A 91 -19.61 -6.02 4.23
N VAL A 92 -18.89 -5.71 5.33
CA VAL A 92 -18.15 -4.44 5.56
C VAL A 92 -16.93 -4.27 4.62
N PHE A 93 -16.51 -5.36 3.97
CA PHE A 93 -15.35 -5.42 3.09
C PHE A 93 -15.78 -5.28 1.63
N LYS A 94 -14.88 -4.74 0.80
CA LYS A 94 -15.11 -4.65 -0.64
C LYS A 94 -15.20 -6.05 -1.25
N SER A 95 -16.33 -6.38 -1.88
CA SER A 95 -16.55 -7.68 -2.52
C SER A 95 -15.46 -8.00 -3.54
N GLY A 96 -15.02 -9.26 -3.56
CA GLY A 96 -13.99 -9.74 -4.48
C GLY A 96 -12.56 -9.39 -4.09
N THR A 97 -12.34 -8.78 -2.91
CA THR A 97 -11.00 -8.56 -2.36
C THR A 97 -10.63 -9.65 -1.34
N GLN A 98 -9.36 -10.04 -1.32
CA GLN A 98 -8.83 -10.90 -0.27
C GLN A 98 -8.43 -10.06 0.95
N SER A 99 -8.45 -10.68 2.13
CA SER A 99 -7.84 -10.13 3.33
C SER A 99 -6.88 -11.13 3.97
N LEU A 100 -5.79 -10.62 4.55
CA LEU A 100 -4.77 -11.42 5.21
C LEU A 100 -4.86 -11.18 6.72
N VAL A 101 -5.10 -12.25 7.47
CA VAL A 101 -5.09 -12.25 8.94
C VAL A 101 -3.77 -12.84 9.41
N PHE A 102 -3.07 -12.14 10.31
CA PHE A 102 -1.77 -12.60 10.79
C PHE A 102 -1.45 -12.05 12.19
N GLY A 103 -0.79 -12.84 13.02
CA GLY A 103 -0.25 -12.37 14.30
C GLY A 103 1.17 -11.81 14.14
N PHE A 104 1.47 -10.67 14.75
CA PHE A 104 2.81 -10.07 14.69
C PHE A 104 3.18 -9.34 16.00
N ASP A 105 4.48 -9.08 16.17
CA ASP A 105 5.00 -8.27 17.28
C ASP A 105 4.95 -6.78 16.93
N ASN A 106 4.05 -6.04 17.57
CA ASN A 106 3.91 -4.59 17.44
C ASN A 106 4.98 -3.81 18.21
N GLY A 107 5.85 -4.49 18.98
CA GLY A 107 6.87 -3.87 19.80
C GLY A 107 6.29 -3.05 20.96
N VAL A 108 7.03 -2.03 21.37
CA VAL A 108 6.62 -1.12 22.46
C VAL A 108 5.61 -0.12 21.91
N ASN A 109 4.38 -0.16 22.42
CA ASN A 109 3.32 0.79 22.11
C ASN A 109 2.97 1.61 23.36
N LEU A 110 2.56 2.87 23.18
CA LEU A 110 2.06 3.71 24.27
C LEU A 110 0.81 3.12 24.92
N ASP A 111 0.00 2.41 24.13
CA ASP A 111 -1.16 1.68 24.62
C ASP A 111 -0.76 0.24 24.98
N PRO A 112 -0.80 -0.12 26.27
CA PRO A 112 -0.38 -1.45 26.73
C PRO A 112 -1.20 -2.59 26.09
N ALA A 113 -2.45 -2.34 25.72
CA ALA A 113 -3.30 -3.37 25.10
C ALA A 113 -2.75 -3.81 23.73
N PHE A 114 -2.10 -2.90 23.01
CA PHE A 114 -1.53 -3.13 21.68
C PHE A 114 0.00 -3.28 21.70
N ALA A 115 0.60 -3.45 22.88
CA ALA A 115 2.01 -3.71 23.02
C ALA A 115 2.31 -5.22 22.84
N SER A 116 3.43 -5.49 22.17
CA SER A 116 3.90 -6.84 21.81
C SER A 116 2.93 -7.57 20.88
N ASP A 117 2.42 -8.73 21.28
CA ASP A 117 1.65 -9.61 20.42
C ASP A 117 0.27 -9.01 20.09
N VAL A 118 0.03 -8.78 18.80
CA VAL A 118 -1.25 -8.30 18.28
C VAL A 118 -1.71 -9.15 17.11
N LEU A 119 -3.03 -9.19 16.93
CA LEU A 119 -3.66 -9.75 15.74
C LEU A 119 -3.84 -8.64 14.71
N GLY A 120 -3.23 -8.81 13.55
CA GLY A 120 -3.36 -7.92 12.39
C GLY A 120 -4.31 -8.48 11.35
N ARG A 121 -5.01 -7.59 10.65
CA ARG A 121 -5.73 -7.89 9.43
C ARG A 121 -5.52 -6.82 8.39
N LEU A 122 -4.99 -7.20 7.23
CA LEU A 122 -4.91 -6.35 6.05
C LEU A 122 -6.14 -6.60 5.17
N TYR A 123 -6.92 -5.56 4.91
CA TYR A 123 -8.17 -5.66 4.14
C TYR A 123 -8.50 -4.36 3.41
N VAL A 124 -9.39 -4.44 2.42
CA VAL A 124 -9.98 -3.26 1.76
C VAL A 124 -11.38 -3.04 2.30
N ASP A 125 -11.63 -1.85 2.84
CA ASP A 125 -12.96 -1.49 3.35
C ASP A 125 -13.94 -1.13 2.21
N GLY A 126 -15.22 -0.96 2.54
CA GLY A 126 -16.26 -0.59 1.56
C GLY A 126 -16.02 0.75 0.85
N GLU A 127 -15.17 1.63 1.39
CA GLU A 127 -14.77 2.90 0.77
C GLU A 127 -13.56 2.74 -0.17
N GLY A 128 -13.04 1.52 -0.36
CA GLY A 128 -11.87 1.28 -1.20
C GLY A 128 -10.56 1.70 -0.54
N ARG A 129 -10.47 1.73 0.79
CA ARG A 129 -9.21 2.01 1.49
C ARG A 129 -8.56 0.72 1.97
N LEU A 130 -7.28 0.55 1.65
CA LEU A 130 -6.47 -0.50 2.25
C LEU A 130 -6.18 -0.14 3.70
N CYS A 131 -6.62 -0.99 4.62
CA CYS A 131 -6.56 -0.77 6.05
C CYS A 131 -5.81 -1.92 6.74
N LEU A 132 -5.07 -1.57 7.79
CA LEU A 132 -4.57 -2.51 8.79
C LEU A 132 -5.46 -2.39 10.03
N GLY A 133 -6.30 -3.40 10.24
CA GLY A 133 -7.00 -3.62 11.50
C GLY A 133 -6.05 -4.29 12.49
N MET A 134 -6.01 -3.80 13.72
CA MET A 134 -5.24 -4.37 14.81
C MET A 134 -6.17 -4.63 15.99
N TRP A 135 -5.98 -5.78 16.62
CA TRP A 135 -6.59 -6.14 17.88
C TRP A 135 -5.51 -6.68 18.83
N PRO A 136 -5.70 -6.62 20.16
CA PRO A 136 -4.78 -7.25 21.11
C PRO A 136 -4.62 -8.77 20.86
N SER A 137 -3.69 -9.45 21.52
CA SER A 137 -3.65 -10.92 21.42
C SER A 137 -4.97 -11.54 21.91
N PRO A 138 -5.56 -12.54 21.22
CA PRO A 138 -6.79 -13.22 21.65
C PRO A 138 -6.72 -13.82 23.05
N ALA A 139 -5.52 -14.15 23.53
CA ALA A 139 -5.30 -14.64 24.89
C ALA A 139 -5.58 -13.59 25.99
N ARG A 140 -5.73 -12.32 25.62
CA ARG A 140 -6.04 -11.20 26.53
C ARG A 140 -7.52 -10.82 26.52
N TRP A 141 -8.35 -11.48 25.71
CA TRP A 141 -9.76 -11.16 25.59
C TRP A 141 -10.58 -12.11 26.46
N GLU A 142 -11.62 -11.57 27.10
CA GLU A 142 -12.67 -12.38 27.68
C GLU A 142 -13.67 -12.75 26.57
N GLU A 143 -14.23 -13.96 26.59
CA GLU A 143 -15.10 -14.48 25.51
C GLU A 143 -16.37 -13.64 25.30
N GLU A 144 -16.79 -12.87 26.32
CA GLU A 144 -18.02 -12.07 26.30
C GLU A 144 -17.82 -10.62 25.88
N GLU A 145 -16.57 -10.13 25.78
CA GLU A 145 -16.27 -8.74 25.44
C GLU A 145 -15.80 -8.56 23.99
N PHE A 146 -16.25 -7.48 23.36
CA PHE A 146 -15.73 -7.09 22.05
C PHE A 146 -14.34 -6.47 22.21
N PRO A 147 -13.27 -7.06 21.63
CA PRO A 147 -11.94 -6.53 21.80
C PRO A 147 -11.79 -5.17 21.14
N PRO A 148 -11.02 -4.24 21.73
CA PRO A 148 -10.79 -2.94 21.12
C PRO A 148 -10.07 -3.10 19.78
N MET A 149 -10.57 -2.41 18.76
CA MET A 149 -9.99 -2.42 17.41
C MET A 149 -9.33 -1.08 17.11
N LYS A 150 -8.07 -1.12 16.64
CA LYS A 150 -7.42 0.02 16.00
C LYS A 150 -7.40 -0.16 14.50
N LYS A 151 -7.85 0.86 13.76
CA LYS A 151 -7.84 0.90 12.30
C LYS A 151 -6.80 1.91 11.84
N GLU A 152 -5.84 1.46 11.04
CA GLU A 152 -4.88 2.32 10.35
C GLU A 152 -5.16 2.28 8.84
N VAL A 153 -5.35 3.43 8.21
CA VAL A 153 -5.50 3.54 6.75
C VAL A 153 -4.10 3.62 6.14
N LEU A 154 -3.80 2.69 5.24
CA LEU A 154 -2.48 2.58 4.61
C LEU A 154 -2.46 3.17 3.19
N PHE A 155 -3.57 3.01 2.46
CA PHE A 155 -3.68 3.45 1.07
C PHE A 155 -5.14 3.67 0.68
N GLU A 156 -5.40 4.59 -0.26
CA GLU A 156 -6.74 4.95 -0.73
C GLU A 156 -6.97 4.54 -2.19
N ASN A 157 -8.24 4.55 -2.63
CA ASN A 157 -8.65 4.25 -4.02
C ASN A 157 -8.21 2.87 -4.52
N VAL A 158 -8.29 1.86 -3.65
CA VAL A 158 -7.97 0.47 -3.95
C VAL A 158 -9.20 -0.23 -4.53
N ALA A 159 -9.08 -0.67 -5.78
CA ALA A 159 -10.10 -1.45 -6.47
C ALA A 159 -10.04 -2.93 -6.09
N MET A 160 -8.83 -3.52 -6.08
CA MET A 160 -8.62 -4.94 -5.85
C MET A 160 -7.38 -5.17 -4.98
N LEU A 161 -7.47 -6.13 -4.06
CA LEU A 161 -6.35 -6.61 -3.25
C LEU A 161 -6.27 -8.13 -3.37
N LYS A 162 -5.08 -8.61 -3.74
CA LYS A 162 -4.74 -10.03 -3.83
C LYS A 162 -3.42 -10.30 -3.14
N PHE A 163 -3.26 -11.52 -2.65
CA PHE A 163 -2.04 -12.02 -2.06
C PHE A 163 -1.54 -13.23 -2.83
N GLN A 164 -0.22 -13.38 -2.88
CA GLN A 164 0.45 -14.57 -3.36
C GLN A 164 1.53 -14.96 -2.36
N PHE A 165 1.69 -16.26 -2.15
CA PHE A 165 2.58 -16.81 -1.15
C PHE A 165 3.54 -17.80 -1.79
N PHE A 166 4.83 -17.62 -1.54
CA PHE A 166 5.86 -18.49 -2.08
C PHE A 166 6.19 -19.63 -1.13
N ILE A 167 6.14 -20.86 -1.64
CA ILE A 167 6.55 -22.09 -0.94
C ILE A 167 7.95 -22.48 -1.44
N PRO A 168 8.99 -22.51 -0.60
CA PRO A 168 10.34 -22.84 -1.04
C PRO A 168 10.46 -24.30 -1.53
N PRO A 169 11.34 -24.60 -2.49
CA PRO A 169 11.45 -25.93 -3.10
C PRO A 169 12.07 -26.99 -2.18
N ASP A 170 12.99 -26.61 -1.30
CA ASP A 170 13.97 -27.58 -0.79
C ASP A 170 13.53 -28.46 0.37
N LYS A 171 12.58 -28.08 1.24
CA LYS A 171 12.39 -28.83 2.52
C LYS A 171 10.96 -28.87 3.07
N GLY A 172 10.12 -29.64 2.40
CA GLY A 172 8.90 -30.24 2.95
C GLY A 172 7.64 -29.85 2.17
N THR A 173 6.83 -30.85 1.80
CA THR A 173 5.40 -30.64 1.57
C THR A 173 4.85 -29.83 2.74
N LEU A 174 4.01 -28.82 2.49
CA LEU A 174 3.14 -28.20 3.50
C LEU A 174 2.69 -29.34 4.42
N LYS A 175 3.20 -29.40 5.67
CA LYS A 175 3.13 -30.57 6.59
C LYS A 175 1.96 -31.43 6.13
N ASP A 176 2.20 -32.59 5.50
CA ASP A 176 1.16 -33.44 4.90
C ASP A 176 -0.10 -33.25 5.72
N VAL A 177 -1.04 -32.44 5.20
CA VAL A 177 -2.20 -31.95 5.97
C VAL A 177 -2.77 -33.21 6.52
N LYS A 178 -2.55 -33.47 7.83
CA LYS A 178 -2.60 -34.82 8.39
C LYS A 178 -3.81 -35.45 7.75
N GLU A 179 -3.63 -36.57 7.05
CA GLU A 179 -4.71 -37.46 6.64
C GLU A 179 -5.43 -37.84 7.93
N LYS A 180 -6.26 -36.93 8.44
CA LYS A 180 -7.16 -37.18 9.53
C LYS A 180 -8.22 -38.04 8.86
N PRO A 181 -8.44 -39.26 9.37
CA PRO A 181 -9.41 -40.15 8.76
C PRO A 181 -10.77 -39.44 8.71
N VAL A 182 -11.29 -39.40 7.49
CA VAL A 182 -12.67 -39.15 7.06
C VAL A 182 -13.64 -38.87 8.21
N SER A 183 -14.05 -37.60 8.36
CA SER A 183 -15.37 -37.30 8.89
C SER A 183 -16.35 -37.26 7.71
N PRO A 184 -17.60 -37.77 7.84
CA PRO A 184 -18.57 -37.85 6.75
C PRO A 184 -19.06 -36.49 6.24
N ASP A 185 -18.74 -35.39 6.94
CA ASP A 185 -19.31 -34.08 6.72
C ASP A 185 -18.26 -33.11 6.11
N GLY A 186 -18.16 -33.12 4.77
CA GLY A 186 -17.91 -31.91 3.96
C GLY A 186 -16.61 -31.11 4.19
N ARG A 187 -15.44 -31.74 4.27
CA ARG A 187 -14.15 -31.00 4.28
C ARG A 187 -13.51 -30.86 2.90
N VAL A 188 -12.94 -29.67 2.68
CA VAL A 188 -12.23 -29.22 1.48
C VAL A 188 -11.04 -30.16 1.20
N ASN A 189 -11.01 -30.78 0.02
CA ASN A 189 -9.82 -31.49 -0.48
C ASN A 189 -8.71 -30.47 -0.72
N ILE A 190 -7.77 -30.34 0.22
CA ILE A 190 -6.60 -29.49 0.06
C ILE A 190 -5.61 -30.25 -0.83
N HIS A 191 -5.53 -29.88 -2.10
CA HIS A 191 -4.50 -30.43 -2.97
C HIS A 191 -3.12 -29.87 -2.57
N PRO A 192 -2.13 -30.73 -2.28
CA PRO A 192 -0.79 -30.26 -1.96
C PRO A 192 -0.22 -29.50 -3.15
N SER A 193 0.05 -28.21 -2.95
CA SER A 193 0.68 -27.38 -3.98
C SER A 193 2.14 -27.78 -4.17
N PRO A 194 2.66 -27.78 -5.42
CA PRO A 194 4.02 -28.21 -5.67
C PRO A 194 5.04 -27.28 -4.96
N PRO A 195 6.13 -27.84 -4.43
CA PRO A 195 7.21 -27.05 -3.83
C PRO A 195 7.83 -26.13 -4.89
N GLY A 196 8.20 -24.91 -4.50
CA GLY A 196 8.69 -23.86 -5.43
C GLY A 196 7.59 -23.08 -6.15
N ALA A 197 6.31 -23.26 -5.79
CA ALA A 197 5.20 -22.55 -6.41
C ALA A 197 4.72 -21.33 -5.62
N TRP A 198 4.06 -20.43 -6.34
CA TRP A 198 3.23 -19.38 -5.76
C TRP A 198 1.80 -19.90 -5.61
N VAL A 199 1.19 -19.67 -4.44
CA VAL A 199 -0.21 -19.98 -4.16
C VAL A 199 -0.97 -18.70 -3.84
N ASP A 200 -2.22 -18.58 -4.29
CA ASP A 200 -3.03 -17.37 -4.09
C ASP A 200 -3.76 -17.35 -2.73
N ASP A 201 -3.90 -18.51 -2.10
CA ASP A 201 -4.57 -18.68 -0.80
C ASP A 201 -3.64 -19.36 0.22
N TRP A 202 -3.71 -18.88 1.46
CA TRP A 202 -2.99 -19.45 2.58
C TRP A 202 -3.98 -19.90 3.65
N LEU A 203 -4.12 -21.20 3.82
CA LEU A 203 -5.11 -21.78 4.73
C LEU A 203 -4.59 -21.79 6.17
N GLN A 204 -5.49 -21.64 7.14
CA GLN A 204 -5.13 -21.64 8.56
C GLN A 204 -4.51 -22.99 8.99
N GLU A 205 -4.92 -24.07 8.34
CA GLU A 205 -4.47 -25.44 8.55
C GLU A 205 -2.99 -25.65 8.25
N TYR A 206 -2.36 -24.76 7.45
CA TYR A 206 -0.95 -24.87 7.12
C TYR A 206 -0.03 -24.70 8.33
N ASP A 207 -0.46 -23.95 9.36
CA ASP A 207 0.28 -23.82 10.63
C ASP A 207 1.76 -23.43 10.43
N GLN A 208 2.03 -22.64 9.39
CA GLN A 208 3.37 -22.15 9.04
C GLN A 208 3.30 -20.84 8.25
N LEU A 209 4.40 -20.06 8.30
CA LEU A 209 4.55 -18.87 7.49
C LEU A 209 5.07 -19.23 6.08
N PRO A 210 4.62 -18.53 5.03
CA PRO A 210 5.25 -18.60 3.72
C PRO A 210 6.65 -17.97 3.76
N ALA A 211 7.50 -18.28 2.78
CA ALA A 211 8.83 -17.66 2.71
C ALA A 211 8.76 -16.21 2.23
N ILE A 212 7.88 -15.93 1.27
CA ILE A 212 7.64 -14.60 0.72
C ILE A 212 6.13 -14.38 0.60
N VAL A 213 5.68 -13.18 1.00
CA VAL A 213 4.34 -12.68 0.73
C VAL A 213 4.45 -11.63 -0.36
N ARG A 214 3.69 -11.80 -1.43
CA ARG A 214 3.51 -10.81 -2.48
C ARG A 214 2.12 -10.21 -2.37
N LEU A 215 2.04 -8.90 -2.16
CA LEU A 215 0.82 -8.12 -2.18
C LEU A 215 0.65 -7.52 -3.57
N ILE A 216 -0.51 -7.78 -4.18
CA ILE A 216 -0.87 -7.28 -5.51
C ILE A 216 -2.10 -6.40 -5.33
N MET A 217 -1.94 -5.11 -5.62
CA MET A 217 -2.97 -4.11 -5.41
C MET A 217 -3.28 -3.40 -6.72
N THR A 218 -4.55 -3.28 -7.09
CA THR A 218 -4.99 -2.53 -8.27
C THR A 218 -5.76 -1.30 -7.81
N LEU A 219 -5.37 -0.13 -8.31
CA LEU A 219 -6.03 1.14 -8.00
C LEU A 219 -7.21 1.38 -8.93
N GLU A 220 -8.17 2.18 -8.48
CA GLU A 220 -9.31 2.57 -9.30
C GLU A 220 -8.86 3.46 -10.46
N GLY A 221 -9.17 3.05 -11.69
CA GLY A 221 -8.76 3.75 -12.92
C GLY A 221 -7.41 3.34 -13.49
N ASP A 222 -6.56 2.65 -12.71
CA ASP A 222 -5.25 2.18 -13.17
C ASP A 222 -5.34 0.79 -13.81
N ARG A 223 -4.55 0.58 -14.88
CA ARG A 223 -4.44 -0.71 -15.56
C ARG A 223 -3.36 -1.62 -14.97
N GLU A 224 -2.33 -1.02 -14.40
CA GLU A 224 -1.16 -1.74 -13.91
C GLU A 224 -1.27 -1.95 -12.39
N PRO A 225 -1.19 -3.20 -11.90
CA PRO A 225 -1.21 -3.46 -10.47
C PRO A 225 0.12 -3.07 -9.82
N LEU A 226 0.04 -2.49 -8.63
CA LEU A 226 1.18 -2.30 -7.75
C LEU A 226 1.52 -3.63 -7.07
N VAL A 227 2.78 -4.04 -7.18
CA VAL A 227 3.26 -5.32 -6.64
C VAL A 227 4.34 -5.07 -5.60
N TYR A 228 4.11 -5.54 -4.38
CA TYR A 228 5.08 -5.49 -3.28
C TYR A 228 5.41 -6.90 -2.82
N SER A 229 6.68 -7.19 -2.56
CA SER A 229 7.13 -8.50 -2.08
C SER A 229 7.89 -8.35 -0.78
N PHE A 230 7.50 -9.14 0.22
CA PHE A 230 8.04 -9.08 1.57
C PHE A 230 8.54 -10.47 1.99
N PRO A 231 9.85 -10.65 2.25
CA PRO A 231 10.35 -11.88 2.82
C PRO A 231 9.90 -12.00 4.29
N LEU A 232 9.56 -13.22 4.72
CA LEU A 232 9.23 -13.51 6.11
C LEU A 232 10.41 -14.28 6.75
N PRO A 233 11.31 -13.58 7.47
CA PRO A 233 12.53 -14.20 8.02
C PRO A 233 12.23 -15.23 9.10
N ASN A 234 11.10 -15.10 9.79
CA ASN A 234 10.65 -16.04 10.82
C ASN A 234 10.01 -17.31 10.24
N SER A 235 9.95 -17.46 8.91
CA SER A 235 9.56 -18.73 8.31
C SER A 235 10.54 -19.82 8.74
N LYS A 236 10.05 -21.04 8.97
CA LYS A 236 10.89 -22.16 9.42
C LYS A 236 12.02 -22.48 8.43
N ASN A 237 11.88 -22.03 7.19
CA ASN A 237 12.79 -22.26 6.08
C ASN A 237 13.18 -20.92 5.44
N PRO A 238 14.08 -20.13 6.06
CA PRO A 238 14.54 -18.89 5.45
C PRO A 238 15.26 -19.19 4.12
N LEU A 239 14.96 -18.39 3.09
CA LEU A 239 15.69 -18.46 1.81
C LEU A 239 17.10 -17.92 2.02
N ILE A 240 18.11 -18.80 1.94
CA ILE A 240 19.52 -18.42 1.93
C ILE A 240 19.95 -18.42 0.46
N TYR A 241 20.33 -17.26 -0.06
CA TYR A 241 20.99 -17.17 -1.37
C TYR A 241 22.47 -17.48 -1.16
N ASP A 242 22.96 -18.59 -1.71
CA ASP A 242 24.42 -18.80 -1.84
C ASP A 242 24.93 -17.83 -2.91
N HIS A 243 25.86 -16.96 -2.51
CA HIS A 243 26.54 -16.00 -3.38
C HIS A 243 27.80 -16.59 -4.01
#